data_AF-A0A8S8YGA1-F1
#
_entry.id   AF-A0A8S8YGA1-F1
#
_cell.length_a   1.000
_cell.length_b   1.000
_cell.length_c   1.000
_cell.angle_alpha   90.00
_cell.angle_beta   90.00
_cell.angle_gamma   90.00
#
_symmetry.space_group_name_H-M   'P 1'
#
loop_
_entity.id
_entity.type
_entity.pdbx_description
1 polymer ?
#
loop_
_entity_poly.entity_id
_entity_poly.type
_entity_poly.pdbx_seq_one_letter_code
_entity_poly.pdbx_strand_id
1 'polypeptide(L)'
;MTLAYAGAYMMLRSEDEVHEGLDSLSFGNGIKDPVALMGLVVVIATGIFYVFRQIVDPESVIDAVTPGNAMDGLLAPSKVTVAFTGALLLTYVLWAVVLLTQGARGMWAVAHPALFAFLTVTIANYFGFVFGPIRDFSEQNEMDAISGPATMLIFLLVYLRLRDEGIEDGMTFQGEPLDSRGFDRLFVMVAIVISAAFMIVQISDL
;
A
#
# COMPACT_ATOMS: atom_id res chain seq x y z
N MET A 1 -5.99 -21.61 -11.79
CA MET A 1 -4.73 -20.92 -11.45
C MET A 1 -4.26 -21.32 -10.05
N THR A 2 -5.07 -21.15 -8.99
CA THR A 2 -4.75 -21.57 -7.61
C THR A 2 -4.40 -23.06 -7.47
N LEU A 3 -5.13 -23.97 -8.13
CA LEU A 3 -4.82 -25.40 -8.12
C LEU A 3 -3.48 -25.74 -8.81
N ALA A 4 -3.10 -24.96 -9.83
CA ALA A 4 -1.80 -25.12 -10.50
C ALA A 4 -0.66 -24.61 -9.61
N TYR A 5 -0.87 -23.50 -8.91
CA TYR A 5 0.08 -22.95 -7.94
C TYR A 5 0.26 -23.90 -6.74
N ALA A 6 -0.84 -24.42 -6.21
CA ALA A 6 -0.83 -25.41 -5.14
C ALA A 6 -0.15 -26.73 -5.58
N GLY A 7 -0.43 -27.17 -6.82
CA GLY A 7 0.22 -28.34 -7.41
C GLY A 7 1.73 -28.14 -7.58
N ALA A 8 2.16 -27.00 -8.13
CA ALA A 8 3.57 -26.64 -8.27
C ALA A 8 4.28 -26.57 -6.91
N TYR A 9 3.65 -25.94 -5.91
CA TYR A 9 4.17 -25.91 -4.55
C TYR A 9 4.34 -27.32 -3.98
N MET A 10 3.33 -28.19 -4.11
CA MET A 10 3.41 -29.56 -3.60
C MET A 10 4.52 -30.38 -4.28
N MET A 11 4.81 -30.12 -5.56
CA MET A 11 5.91 -30.77 -6.28
C MET A 11 7.29 -30.25 -5.86
N LEU A 12 7.40 -28.95 -5.58
CA LEU A 12 8.65 -28.30 -5.19
C LEU A 12 8.91 -28.37 -3.67
N ARG A 13 7.91 -28.75 -2.89
CA ARG A 13 7.95 -28.82 -1.41
C ARG A 13 9.13 -29.63 -0.86
N SER A 14 9.56 -30.65 -1.60
CA SER A 14 10.67 -31.53 -1.20
C SER A 14 12.06 -30.94 -1.45
N GLU A 15 12.15 -29.79 -2.12
CA GLU A 15 13.42 -29.06 -2.31
C GLU A 15 13.77 -28.27 -1.03
N ASP A 16 15.04 -28.31 -0.62
CA ASP A 16 15.50 -27.81 0.69
C ASP A 16 15.21 -26.32 0.93
N GLU A 17 15.15 -25.50 -0.13
CA GLU A 17 14.97 -24.05 -0.04
C GLU A 17 13.50 -23.60 -0.03
N VAL A 18 12.54 -24.46 -0.41
CA VAL A 18 11.13 -24.05 -0.60
C VAL A 18 10.40 -23.78 0.71
N HIS A 19 10.92 -24.28 1.82
CA HIS A 19 10.45 -23.99 3.17
C HIS A 19 11.40 -23.11 3.98
N GLU A 20 12.51 -22.69 3.38
CA GLU A 20 13.46 -21.84 4.07
C GLU A 20 12.79 -20.51 4.45
N GLY A 21 12.84 -20.17 5.74
CA GLY A 21 12.16 -19.00 6.30
C GLY A 21 10.68 -19.19 6.66
N LEU A 22 10.06 -20.35 6.41
CA LEU A 22 8.73 -20.65 6.96
C LEU A 22 8.78 -20.93 8.46
N ASP A 23 9.86 -21.54 8.95
CA ASP A 23 10.05 -21.87 10.37
C ASP A 23 10.36 -20.63 11.23
N SER A 24 10.71 -19.49 10.61
CA SER A 24 10.91 -18.21 11.29
C SER A 24 9.64 -17.35 11.37
N LEU A 25 8.53 -17.76 10.74
CA LEU A 25 7.22 -17.12 10.89
C LEU A 25 6.68 -17.37 12.30
N SER A 26 6.87 -16.38 13.17
CA SER A 26 6.21 -16.33 14.48
C SER A 26 4.91 -15.52 14.37
N PHE A 27 3.80 -16.09 14.86
CA PHE A 27 2.56 -15.36 15.09
C PHE A 27 2.56 -14.85 16.54
N GLY A 28 3.14 -13.66 16.74
CA GLY A 28 3.21 -12.96 18.02
C GLY A 28 3.02 -11.45 17.84
N ASN A 29 3.30 -10.67 18.89
CA ASN A 29 3.47 -9.22 18.73
C ASN A 29 4.97 -8.92 18.59
N GLY A 30 5.41 -8.58 17.38
CA GLY A 30 6.80 -8.26 17.07
C GLY A 30 7.16 -6.78 17.28
N ILE A 31 6.16 -5.90 17.45
CA ILE A 31 6.37 -4.46 17.64
C ILE A 31 6.46 -4.11 19.13
N LYS A 32 7.50 -3.37 19.51
CA LYS A 32 7.74 -2.95 20.91
C LYS A 32 7.16 -1.58 21.20
N ASP A 33 7.20 -0.64 20.25
CA ASP A 33 6.63 0.69 20.41
C ASP A 33 5.09 0.61 20.42
N PRO A 34 4.43 0.98 21.53
CA PRO A 34 2.98 0.82 21.66
C PRO A 34 2.19 1.74 20.71
N VAL A 35 2.76 2.88 20.31
CA VAL A 35 2.09 3.79 19.39
C VAL A 35 2.21 3.28 17.95
N ALA A 36 3.37 2.74 17.58
CA ALA A 36 3.57 2.08 16.29
C ALA A 36 2.65 0.84 16.17
N LEU A 37 2.53 0.06 17.24
CA LEU A 37 1.61 -1.07 17.32
C LEU A 37 0.17 -0.64 17.07
N MET A 38 -0.31 0.37 17.80
CA MET A 38 -1.68 0.89 17.61
C MET A 38 -1.90 1.44 16.20
N GLY A 39 -0.95 2.19 15.67
CA GLY A 39 -1.03 2.70 14.30
C GLY A 39 -1.09 1.58 13.27
N LEU A 40 -0.28 0.52 13.44
CA LEU A 40 -0.26 -0.62 12.53
C LEU A 40 -1.55 -1.44 12.60
N VAL A 41 -2.14 -1.60 13.79
CA VAL A 41 -3.47 -2.21 13.95
C VAL A 41 -4.54 -1.42 13.19
N VAL A 42 -4.51 -0.08 13.26
CA VAL A 42 -5.43 0.77 12.50
C VAL A 42 -5.22 0.59 10.99
N VAL A 43 -3.96 0.63 10.51
CA VAL A 43 -3.63 0.42 9.10
C VAL A 43 -4.13 -0.93 8.60
N ILE A 44 -3.92 -2.01 9.37
CA ILE A 44 -4.39 -3.35 9.04
C ILE A 44 -5.92 -3.39 9.00
N ALA A 45 -6.60 -2.84 10.02
CA ALA A 45 -8.05 -2.84 10.09
C ALA A 45 -8.69 -2.08 8.90
N THR A 46 -8.16 -0.89 8.58
CA THR A 46 -8.60 -0.10 7.42
C THR A 46 -8.34 -0.87 6.12
N GLY A 47 -7.16 -1.47 5.97
CA GLY A 47 -6.83 -2.24 4.78
C GLY A 47 -7.72 -3.47 4.60
N ILE A 48 -7.98 -4.23 5.67
CA ILE A 48 -8.91 -5.37 5.66
C ILE A 48 -10.31 -4.91 5.22
N PHE A 49 -10.82 -3.80 5.77
CA PHE A 49 -12.12 -3.26 5.39
C PHE A 49 -12.21 -3.03 3.86
N TYR A 50 -11.22 -2.34 3.28
CA TYR A 50 -11.21 -2.04 1.84
C TYR A 50 -10.95 -3.26 0.97
N VAL A 51 -10.12 -4.20 1.41
CA VAL A 51 -9.88 -5.47 0.71
C VAL A 51 -11.16 -6.29 0.66
N PHE A 52 -11.83 -6.47 1.79
CA PHE A 52 -13.11 -7.20 1.84
C PHE A 52 -14.15 -6.53 0.96
N ARG A 53 -14.30 -5.21 1.05
CA ARG A 53 -15.22 -4.46 0.19
C ARG A 53 -14.91 -4.68 -1.29
N GLN A 54 -13.66 -4.56 -1.72
CA GLN A 54 -13.31 -4.70 -3.15
C GLN A 54 -13.36 -6.13 -3.68
N ILE A 55 -13.08 -7.15 -2.85
CA ILE A 55 -13.03 -8.55 -3.30
C ILE A 55 -14.40 -9.23 -3.15
N VAL A 56 -15.09 -9.02 -2.03
CA VAL A 56 -16.33 -9.73 -1.69
C VAL A 56 -17.56 -8.98 -2.18
N ASP A 57 -17.54 -7.64 -2.16
CA ASP A 57 -18.64 -6.78 -2.60
C ASP A 57 -18.16 -5.66 -3.55
N PRO A 58 -17.56 -6.02 -4.71
CA PRO A 58 -17.07 -5.03 -5.66
C PRO A 58 -18.18 -4.11 -6.19
N GLU A 59 -19.44 -4.56 -6.14
CA GLU A 59 -20.60 -3.79 -6.58
C GLU A 59 -20.77 -2.53 -5.73
N SER A 60 -20.62 -2.62 -4.41
CA SER A 60 -20.63 -1.44 -3.51
C SER A 60 -19.55 -0.39 -3.82
N VAL A 61 -18.46 -0.77 -4.48
CA VAL A 61 -17.40 0.15 -4.90
C VAL A 61 -17.74 0.78 -6.25
N ILE A 62 -18.28 -0.02 -7.16
CA ILE A 62 -18.71 0.44 -8.49
C ILE A 62 -19.86 1.44 -8.36
N ASP A 63 -20.86 1.13 -7.54
CA ASP A 63 -22.04 1.97 -7.32
C ASP A 63 -21.71 3.28 -6.62
N ALA A 64 -20.58 3.33 -5.89
CA ALA A 64 -20.10 4.56 -5.28
C ALA A 64 -19.48 5.53 -6.29
N VAL A 65 -19.06 5.05 -7.48
CA VAL A 65 -18.43 5.86 -8.52
C VAL A 65 -19.47 6.38 -9.51
N THR A 66 -19.62 7.70 -9.61
CA THR A 66 -20.44 8.31 -10.66
C THR A 66 -19.70 8.26 -12.00
N PRO A 67 -20.23 7.54 -13.01
CA PRO A 67 -19.56 7.44 -14.31
C PRO A 67 -19.52 8.80 -15.03
N GLY A 68 -18.38 9.12 -15.63
CA GLY A 68 -18.20 10.32 -16.46
C GLY A 68 -18.36 10.02 -17.96
N ASN A 69 -17.82 10.91 -18.79
CA ASN A 69 -17.83 10.76 -20.24
C ASN A 69 -17.01 9.53 -20.69
N ALA A 70 -17.62 8.69 -21.53
CA ALA A 70 -17.00 7.48 -22.03
C ALA A 70 -15.78 7.74 -22.92
N MET A 71 -15.79 8.84 -23.68
CA MET A 71 -14.68 9.22 -24.57
C MET A 71 -13.40 9.56 -23.79
N ASP A 72 -13.55 9.98 -22.55
CA ASP A 72 -12.46 10.34 -21.64
C ASP A 72 -12.01 9.15 -20.79
N GLY A 73 -12.55 7.95 -21.05
CA GLY A 73 -12.25 6.73 -20.28
C GLY A 73 -12.87 6.72 -18.88
N LEU A 74 -13.87 7.57 -18.61
CA LEU A 74 -14.40 7.79 -17.26
C LEU A 74 -15.61 6.91 -16.90
N LEU A 75 -15.84 5.81 -17.63
CA LEU A 75 -16.88 4.83 -17.29
C LEU A 75 -16.65 4.18 -15.92
N ALA A 76 -17.72 3.58 -15.36
CA ALA A 76 -17.63 2.80 -14.14
C ALA A 76 -16.57 1.69 -14.29
N PRO A 77 -15.74 1.43 -13.26
CA PRO A 77 -14.79 0.34 -13.32
C PRO A 77 -15.51 -1.01 -13.40
N SER A 78 -14.90 -1.99 -14.09
CA SER A 78 -15.44 -3.34 -14.12
C SER A 78 -15.27 -4.04 -12.76
N LYS A 79 -16.11 -5.04 -12.47
CA LYS A 79 -15.94 -5.91 -11.28
C LYS A 79 -14.55 -6.53 -11.20
N VAL A 80 -13.97 -6.90 -12.34
CA VAL A 80 -12.62 -7.48 -12.41
C VAL A 80 -11.58 -6.43 -12.01
N THR A 81 -11.71 -5.19 -12.50
CA THR A 81 -10.82 -4.08 -12.15
C THR A 81 -10.84 -3.83 -10.64
N VAL A 82 -12.03 -3.75 -10.04
CA VAL A 82 -12.19 -3.53 -8.59
C VAL A 82 -11.64 -4.69 -7.77
N ALA A 83 -11.95 -5.93 -8.14
CA ALA A 83 -11.43 -7.10 -7.42
C ALA A 83 -9.90 -7.20 -7.54
N PHE A 84 -9.32 -6.83 -8.69
CA PHE A 84 -7.89 -6.79 -8.89
C PHE A 84 -7.20 -5.73 -8.01
N THR A 85 -7.76 -4.53 -7.89
CA THR A 85 -7.22 -3.52 -6.97
C THR A 85 -7.35 -3.95 -5.51
N GLY A 86 -8.43 -4.66 -5.15
CA GLY A 86 -8.57 -5.29 -3.84
C GLY A 86 -7.49 -6.34 -3.55
N ALA A 87 -7.16 -7.17 -4.54
CA ALA A 87 -6.08 -8.15 -4.43
C ALA A 87 -4.69 -7.51 -4.31
N LEU A 88 -4.44 -6.40 -5.00
CA LEU A 88 -3.21 -5.62 -4.81
C LEU A 88 -3.13 -5.01 -3.41
N LEU A 89 -4.26 -4.47 -2.90
CA LEU A 89 -4.33 -3.94 -1.54
C LEU A 89 -4.08 -5.02 -0.48
N LEU A 90 -4.57 -6.25 -0.71
CA LEU A 90 -4.35 -7.38 0.18
C LEU A 90 -2.85 -7.66 0.40
N THR A 91 -2.01 -7.51 -0.62
CA THR A 91 -0.55 -7.65 -0.46
C THR A 91 -0.01 -6.68 0.59
N TYR A 92 -0.40 -5.40 0.55
CA TYR A 92 0.03 -4.41 1.54
C TYR A 92 -0.51 -4.70 2.94
N VAL A 93 -1.74 -5.23 3.04
CA VAL A 93 -2.31 -5.67 4.33
C VAL A 93 -1.51 -6.83 4.91
N LEU A 94 -1.18 -7.84 4.10
CA LEU A 94 -0.38 -8.98 4.53
C LEU A 94 1.03 -8.54 4.94
N TRP A 95 1.64 -7.60 4.23
CA TRP A 95 2.90 -6.99 4.62
C TRP A 95 2.83 -6.24 5.95
N ALA A 96 1.76 -5.49 6.20
CA ALA A 96 1.53 -4.86 7.50
C ALA A 96 1.34 -5.91 8.62
N VAL A 97 0.65 -7.02 8.34
CA VAL A 97 0.51 -8.15 9.27
C VAL A 97 1.87 -8.79 9.55
N VAL A 98 2.70 -9.03 8.53
CA VAL A 98 4.06 -9.58 8.69
C VAL A 98 4.91 -8.66 9.56
N LEU A 99 4.87 -7.34 9.31
CA LEU A 99 5.57 -6.35 10.12
C LEU A 99 5.09 -6.38 11.59
N LEU A 100 3.78 -6.51 11.82
CA LEU A 100 3.18 -6.61 13.14
C LEU A 100 3.65 -7.88 13.87
N THR A 101 3.68 -9.03 13.17
CA THR A 101 3.92 -10.33 13.80
C THR A 101 5.38 -10.67 13.97
N GLN A 102 6.23 -10.31 13.00
CA GLN A 102 7.66 -10.63 13.00
C GLN A 102 8.53 -9.53 13.59
N GLY A 103 8.02 -8.30 13.69
CA GLY A 103 8.75 -7.15 14.20
C GLY A 103 9.42 -6.33 13.12
N ALA A 104 9.95 -5.17 13.49
CA ALA A 104 10.42 -4.19 12.53
C ALA A 104 11.80 -4.49 11.91
N ARG A 105 12.70 -5.12 12.66
CA ARG A 105 14.13 -5.21 12.29
C ARG A 105 14.33 -5.74 10.86
N GLY A 106 14.94 -4.93 10.01
CA GLY A 106 15.27 -5.26 8.63
C GLY A 106 14.08 -5.36 7.66
N MET A 107 12.89 -4.94 8.07
CA MET A 107 11.67 -5.02 7.25
C MET A 107 11.51 -3.85 6.26
N TRP A 108 12.57 -3.11 5.92
CA TRP A 108 12.53 -2.01 4.98
C TRP A 108 11.96 -2.43 3.61
N ALA A 109 12.29 -3.63 3.13
CA ALA A 109 11.78 -4.16 1.87
C ALA A 109 10.26 -4.39 1.86
N VAL A 110 9.67 -4.56 3.05
CA VAL A 110 8.22 -4.70 3.25
C VAL A 110 7.57 -3.34 3.44
N ALA A 111 8.23 -2.43 4.16
CA ALA A 111 7.68 -1.13 4.52
C ALA A 111 7.76 -0.08 3.40
N HIS A 112 8.87 -0.03 2.66
CA HIS A 112 9.10 0.99 1.63
C HIS A 112 8.11 0.95 0.47
N PRO A 113 7.78 -0.21 -0.12
CA PRO A 113 6.80 -0.25 -1.21
C PRO A 113 5.45 0.36 -0.81
N ALA A 114 5.00 0.09 0.43
CA ALA A 114 3.78 0.68 0.96
C ALA A 114 3.91 2.21 1.10
N LEU A 115 5.04 2.71 1.64
CA LEU A 115 5.28 4.16 1.73
C LEU A 115 5.19 4.86 0.37
N PHE A 116 5.81 4.30 -0.68
CA PHE A 116 5.77 4.89 -2.02
C PHE A 116 4.39 4.82 -2.67
N ALA A 117 3.69 3.70 -2.51
CA ALA A 117 2.32 3.55 -3.01
C ALA A 117 1.39 4.58 -2.36
N PHE A 118 1.39 4.66 -1.03
CA PHE A 118 0.55 5.59 -0.29
C PHE A 118 0.94 7.07 -0.48
N LEU A 119 2.24 7.37 -0.66
CA LEU A 119 2.70 8.70 -1.07
C LEU A 119 2.07 9.11 -2.41
N THR A 120 2.10 8.22 -3.40
CA THR A 120 1.51 8.47 -4.72
C THR A 120 0.01 8.72 -4.61
N VAL A 121 -0.71 7.88 -3.85
CA VAL A 121 -2.15 8.06 -3.59
C VAL A 121 -2.43 9.40 -2.91
N THR A 122 -1.60 9.80 -1.95
CA THR A 122 -1.76 11.08 -1.24
C THR A 122 -1.59 12.27 -2.18
N ILE A 123 -0.56 12.26 -3.02
CA ILE A 123 -0.33 13.31 -4.02
C ILE A 123 -1.48 13.33 -5.03
N ALA A 124 -1.88 12.18 -5.57
CA ALA A 124 -2.99 12.08 -6.52
C ALA A 124 -4.29 12.68 -5.96
N ASN A 125 -4.63 12.34 -4.71
CA ASN A 125 -5.81 12.89 -4.03
C ASN A 125 -5.69 14.39 -3.79
N TYR A 126 -4.52 14.91 -3.40
CA TYR A 126 -4.31 16.35 -3.27
C TYR A 126 -4.61 17.10 -4.57
N PHE A 127 -4.09 16.62 -5.71
CA PHE A 127 -4.39 17.23 -7.02
C PHE A 127 -5.88 17.12 -7.36
N GLY A 128 -6.51 15.96 -7.13
CA GLY A 128 -7.94 15.79 -7.33
C GLY A 128 -8.80 16.75 -6.48
N PHE A 129 -8.39 17.06 -5.25
CA PHE A 129 -9.10 18.02 -4.40
C PHE A 129 -8.86 19.48 -4.80
N VAL A 130 -7.65 19.82 -5.26
CA VAL A 130 -7.28 21.21 -5.61
C VAL A 130 -7.84 21.63 -6.97
N PHE A 131 -7.73 20.76 -7.97
CA PHE A 131 -8.16 21.06 -9.34
C PHE A 131 -9.60 20.62 -9.63
N GLY A 132 -10.23 19.94 -8.66
CA GLY A 132 -11.55 19.36 -8.79
C GLY A 132 -11.46 17.93 -9.34
N PRO A 133 -12.34 17.03 -8.88
CA PRO A 133 -12.32 15.67 -9.35
C PRO A 133 -12.79 15.60 -10.80
N ILE A 134 -12.22 14.66 -11.55
CA ILE A 134 -12.64 14.36 -12.95
C ILE A 134 -14.05 13.75 -13.03
N ARG A 135 -14.64 13.38 -11.90
CA ARG A 135 -15.99 12.81 -11.75
C ARG A 135 -16.66 13.46 -10.55
N ASP A 136 -17.99 13.53 -10.55
CA ASP A 136 -18.73 13.87 -9.34
C ASP A 136 -18.52 12.77 -8.29
N PHE A 137 -18.20 13.15 -7.06
CA PHE A 137 -17.99 12.19 -5.98
C PHE A 137 -19.29 11.96 -5.23
N SER A 138 -19.62 10.69 -4.98
CA SER A 138 -20.60 10.35 -3.94
C SER A 138 -19.99 10.58 -2.55
N GLU A 139 -20.84 10.72 -1.53
CA GLU A 139 -20.40 10.82 -0.13
C GLU A 139 -19.47 9.67 0.26
N GLN A 140 -19.77 8.44 -0.18
CA GLN A 140 -18.92 7.29 0.06
C GLN A 140 -17.56 7.41 -0.64
N ASN A 141 -17.52 7.92 -1.87
CA ASN A 141 -16.25 8.16 -2.57
C ASN A 141 -15.40 9.25 -1.91
N GLU A 142 -15.99 10.29 -1.35
CA GLU A 142 -15.26 11.29 -0.57
C GLU A 142 -14.59 10.67 0.66
N MET A 143 -15.33 9.84 1.40
CA MET A 143 -14.79 9.10 2.55
C MET A 143 -13.64 8.18 2.14
N ASP A 144 -13.79 7.46 1.02
CA ASP A 144 -12.77 6.57 0.48
C ASP A 144 -11.51 7.38 0.08
N ALA A 145 -11.68 8.53 -0.57
CA ALA A 145 -10.62 9.43 -1.00
C ALA A 145 -9.84 10.04 0.17
N ILE A 146 -10.48 10.27 1.32
CA ILE A 146 -9.82 10.74 2.55
C ILE A 146 -9.03 9.62 3.23
N SER A 147 -9.54 8.39 3.17
CA SER A 147 -8.95 7.26 3.89
C SER A 147 -7.54 6.91 3.42
N GLY A 148 -7.27 6.97 2.11
CA GLY A 148 -5.94 6.68 1.54
C GLY A 148 -4.84 7.59 2.12
N PRO A 149 -4.97 8.93 2.01
CA PRO A 149 -4.09 9.89 2.67
C PRO A 149 -4.00 9.72 4.19
N ALA A 150 -5.11 9.43 4.88
CA ALA A 150 -5.09 9.18 6.33
C ALA A 150 -4.25 7.94 6.69
N THR A 151 -4.43 6.83 5.95
CA THR A 151 -3.64 5.60 6.11
C THR A 151 -2.16 5.87 5.80
N MET A 152 -1.85 6.67 4.78
CA MET A 152 -0.48 7.10 4.48
C MET A 152 0.17 7.76 5.70
N LEU A 153 -0.50 8.78 6.27
CA LEU A 153 0.05 9.54 7.39
C LEU A 153 0.26 8.66 8.62
N ILE A 154 -0.70 7.81 8.94
CA ILE A 154 -0.56 6.85 10.05
C ILE A 154 0.61 5.90 9.78
N PHE A 155 0.69 5.32 8.58
CA PHE A 155 1.75 4.39 8.23
C PHE A 155 3.13 5.06 8.21
N LEU A 156 3.24 6.31 7.76
CA LEU A 156 4.48 7.09 7.84
C LEU A 156 4.90 7.34 9.29
N LEU A 157 3.98 7.67 10.19
CA LEU A 157 4.28 7.84 11.61
C LEU A 157 4.72 6.53 12.26
N VAL A 158 4.05 5.42 11.92
CA VAL A 158 4.45 4.07 12.33
C VAL A 158 5.86 3.78 11.85
N TYR A 159 6.13 3.99 10.56
CA TYR A 159 7.45 3.78 9.97
C TYR A 159 8.55 4.55 10.69
N LEU A 160 8.33 5.85 10.95
CA LEU A 160 9.29 6.71 11.64
C LEU A 160 9.57 6.22 13.08
N ARG A 161 8.54 5.73 13.79
CA ARG A 161 8.70 5.14 15.13
C ARG A 161 9.49 3.84 15.09
N LEU A 162 9.27 3.02 14.07
CA LEU A 162 9.95 1.73 13.92
C LEU A 162 11.42 1.84 13.49
N ARG A 163 11.92 3.04 13.17
CA ARG A 163 13.36 3.28 12.95
C ARG A 163 14.19 2.89 14.16
N ASP A 164 13.74 3.21 15.37
CA ASP A 164 14.44 2.86 16.61
C ASP A 164 14.43 1.34 16.87
N GLU A 165 13.49 0.61 16.26
CA GLU A 165 13.42 -0.86 16.28
C GLU A 165 14.22 -1.52 15.14
N GLY A 166 14.90 -0.72 14.30
CA GLY A 166 15.77 -1.20 13.24
C GLY A 166 15.05 -1.50 11.92
N ILE A 167 13.93 -0.84 11.62
CA ILE A 167 13.19 -1.11 10.36
C ILE A 167 14.04 -0.97 9.09
N GLU A 168 15.05 -0.11 9.13
CA GLU A 168 15.99 0.17 8.05
C GLU A 168 17.30 -0.65 8.15
N ASP A 169 17.39 -1.61 9.09
CA ASP A 169 18.59 -2.43 9.25
C ASP A 169 18.89 -3.25 7.98
N GLY A 170 20.13 -3.23 7.52
CA GLY A 170 20.55 -3.95 6.31
C GLY A 170 20.01 -3.37 5.01
N MET A 171 19.46 -2.15 5.03
CA MET A 171 19.02 -1.43 3.84
C MET A 171 20.20 -1.11 2.93
N THR A 172 20.02 -1.33 1.62
CA THR A 172 21.05 -1.09 0.61
C THR A 172 20.48 -0.34 -0.59
N PHE A 173 21.34 0.38 -1.30
CA PHE A 173 21.05 1.02 -2.57
C PHE A 173 22.20 0.75 -3.53
N GLN A 174 21.91 0.11 -4.67
CA GLN A 174 22.93 -0.32 -5.63
C GLN A 174 24.04 -1.21 -5.01
N GLY A 175 23.68 -2.03 -4.02
CA GLY A 175 24.61 -2.92 -3.32
C GLY A 175 25.39 -2.26 -2.19
N GLU A 176 25.33 -0.94 -2.03
CA GLU A 176 25.98 -0.23 -0.93
C GLU A 176 25.01 -0.01 0.24
N PRO A 177 25.46 -0.07 1.50
CA PRO A 177 24.62 0.25 2.65
C PRO A 177 24.02 1.66 2.54
N LEU A 178 22.72 1.77 2.79
CA LEU A 178 22.00 3.04 2.79
C LEU A 178 21.57 3.38 4.23
N ASP A 179 21.83 4.60 4.66
CA ASP A 179 21.38 5.11 5.95
C ASP A 179 19.99 5.76 5.86
N SER A 180 19.37 6.02 7.01
CA SER A 180 18.05 6.67 7.11
C SER A 180 18.00 8.00 6.36
N ARG A 181 19.07 8.80 6.42
CA ARG A 181 19.15 10.09 5.73
C ARG A 181 19.24 9.92 4.22
N GLY A 182 19.87 8.86 3.74
CA GLY A 182 19.90 8.47 2.34
C GLY A 182 18.49 8.11 1.86
N PHE A 183 17.76 7.30 2.63
CA PHE A 183 16.37 6.99 2.33
C PHE A 183 15.47 8.24 2.38
N ASP A 184 15.60 9.11 3.39
CA ASP A 184 14.83 10.36 3.48
C ASP A 184 15.00 11.22 2.22
N ARG A 185 16.25 11.36 1.73
CA ARG A 185 16.54 12.06 0.49
C ARG A 185 15.87 11.39 -0.72
N LEU A 186 15.96 10.07 -0.83
CA LEU A 186 15.30 9.33 -1.91
C LEU A 186 13.78 9.51 -1.87
N PHE A 187 13.17 9.35 -0.70
CA PHE A 187 11.73 9.48 -0.50
C PHE A 187 11.23 10.87 -0.90
N VAL A 188 11.93 11.92 -0.47
CA VAL A 188 11.62 13.31 -0.87
C VAL A 188 11.82 13.53 -2.37
N MET A 189 12.90 13.01 -2.96
CA MET A 189 13.12 13.14 -4.41
C MET A 189 12.00 12.46 -5.21
N VAL A 190 11.55 11.28 -4.80
CA VAL A 190 10.42 10.59 -5.42
C VAL A 190 9.13 11.40 -5.26
N ALA A 191 8.87 11.97 -4.08
CA ALA A 191 7.73 12.85 -3.87
C ALA A 191 7.75 14.04 -4.83
N ILE A 192 8.90 14.72 -4.99
CA ILE A 192 9.06 15.83 -5.93
C ILE A 192 8.78 15.39 -7.37
N VAL A 193 9.33 14.25 -7.80
CA VAL A 193 9.15 13.75 -9.17
C VAL A 193 7.68 13.41 -9.44
N ILE A 194 7.00 12.74 -8.51
CA ILE A 194 5.58 12.39 -8.65
C ILE A 194 4.74 13.67 -8.68
N SER A 195 4.97 14.61 -7.75
CA SER A 195 4.26 15.89 -7.74
C SER A 195 4.48 16.68 -9.04
N ALA A 196 5.70 16.71 -9.57
CA ALA A 196 6.01 17.33 -10.84
C ALA A 196 5.28 16.64 -12.01
N ALA A 197 5.20 15.31 -12.01
CA ALA A 197 4.47 14.57 -13.03
C ALA A 197 2.97 14.92 -13.02
N PHE A 198 2.31 14.91 -11.85
CA PHE A 198 0.91 15.33 -11.73
C PHE A 198 0.70 16.80 -12.12
N MET A 199 1.63 17.68 -11.78
CA MET A 199 1.58 19.08 -12.19
C MET A 199 1.71 19.24 -13.70
N ILE A 200 2.59 18.48 -14.36
CA ILE A 200 2.73 18.50 -15.82
C ILE A 200 1.44 18.04 -16.49
N VAL A 201 0.83 16.95 -16.03
CA VAL A 201 -0.46 16.45 -16.53
C VAL A 201 -1.50 17.58 -16.47
N GLN A 202 -1.63 18.22 -15.31
CA GLN A 202 -2.62 19.28 -15.10
C GLN A 202 -2.39 20.54 -15.93
N ILE A 203 -1.13 20.94 -16.18
CA ILE A 203 -0.81 22.16 -16.95
C ILE A 203 -0.86 21.90 -18.46
N SER A 204 -0.69 20.64 -18.88
CA SER A 204 -0.63 20.28 -20.30
C SER A 204 -2.01 19.93 -20.89
N ASP A 205 -3.08 20.00 -20.09
CA ASP A 205 -4.42 19.50 -20.43
C ASP A 205 -4.38 18.06 -20.99
N LEU A 206 -3.47 17.23 -20.45
CA LEU A 206 -3.35 15.79 -20.75
C LEU A 206 -4.23 14.99 -19.79
#